data_AF-A0A376VQD4-F1
#
_entry.id   AF-A0A376VQD4-F1
#
_cell.length_a   1.000
_cell.length_b   1.000
_cell.length_c   1.000
_cell.angle_alpha   90.00
_cell.angle_beta   90.00
_cell.angle_gamma   90.00
#
_symmetry.space_group_name_H-M   'P 1'
#
loop_
_entity.id
_entity.type
_entity.pdbx_description
1 polymer ?
#
loop_
_entity_poly.entity_id
_entity_poly.type
_entity_poly.pdbx_seq_one_letter_code
_entity_poly.pdbx_strand_id
1 'polypeptide(L)' 'MKIVIAPDSFKESLSAEKCCQAIKAGFSTLFPDAHYICFADSGWRRRDGGCDGRRDGRQHRDA' A
#
# COMPACT_ATOMS: atom_id res chain seq x y z
N MET A 1 -18.35 -10.59 -7.58
CA MET A 1 -17.23 -10.64 -8.55
C MET A 1 -15.90 -10.70 -7.79
N LYS A 2 -14.87 -11.41 -8.27
CA LYS A 2 -13.55 -11.47 -7.61
C LYS A 2 -12.55 -10.63 -8.41
N ILE A 3 -11.90 -9.68 -7.75
CA ILE A 3 -10.92 -8.78 -8.36
C ILE A 3 -9.57 -9.05 -7.69
N VAL A 4 -8.63 -9.57 -8.46
CA VAL A 4 -7.25 -9.81 -8.01
C VAL A 4 -6.40 -8.62 -8.46
N ILE A 5 -5.79 -7.94 -7.50
CA ILE A 5 -4.89 -6.81 -7.74
C ILE A 5 -3.49 -7.32 -7.43
N ALA A 6 -2.67 -7.51 -8.44
CA ALA A 6 -1.29 -7.96 -8.29
C ALA A 6 -0.33 -6.88 -8.82
N PRO A 7 -0.13 -5.77 -8.07
CA PRO A 7 0.78 -4.73 -8.49
C PRO A 7 2.22 -5.19 -8.25
N ASP A 8 3.08 -4.96 -9.24
CA ASP A 8 4.51 -5.05 -9.03
C ASP A 8 5.00 -3.80 -8.28
N SER A 9 6.08 -3.95 -7.52
CA SER A 9 6.72 -2.84 -6.83
C SER A 9 7.26 -1.83 -7.85
N PHE A 10 6.81 -0.58 -7.77
CA PHE A 10 7.43 0.51 -8.51
C PHE A 10 8.74 0.87 -7.81
N LYS A 11 9.86 0.39 -8.37
CA LYS A 11 11.22 0.41 -7.81
C LYS A 11 11.65 1.72 -7.14
N GLU A 12 11.11 2.88 -7.55
CA GLU A 12 11.56 4.21 -7.09
C GLU A 12 10.43 5.15 -6.62
N SER A 13 9.19 4.67 -6.42
CA SER A 13 8.06 5.59 -6.16
C SER A 13 7.07 5.11 -5.12
N LEU A 14 6.48 3.92 -5.32
CA LEU A 14 5.36 3.45 -4.53
C LEU A 14 5.56 1.97 -4.22
N SER A 15 5.45 1.62 -2.94
CA SER A 15 5.40 0.21 -2.55
C SER A 15 4.19 -0.47 -3.18
N ALA A 16 4.35 -1.73 -3.56
CA ALA A 16 3.29 -2.54 -4.15
C ALA A 16 2.02 -2.52 -3.27
N GLU A 17 2.17 -2.49 -1.94
CA GLU A 17 1.06 -2.37 -1.00
C GLU A 17 0.27 -1.06 -1.15
N LYS A 18 0.95 0.09 -1.23
CA LYS A 18 0.31 1.41 -1.41
C LYS A 18 -0.40 1.48 -2.76
N CYS A 19 0.20 0.90 -3.80
CA CYS A 19 -0.43 0.81 -5.11
C CYS A 19 -1.71 -0.04 -5.04
N CYS A 20 -1.67 -1.18 -4.34
CA CYS A 20 -2.82 -2.06 -4.16
C CYS A 20 -3.97 -1.37 -3.42
N GLN A 21 -3.67 -0.60 -2.38
CA GLN A 21 -4.65 0.19 -1.64
C GLN A 21 -5.29 1.28 -2.50
N ALA A 22 -4.50 1.99 -3.31
CA ALA A 22 -5.01 3.03 -4.21
C ALA A 22 -5.96 2.44 -5.28
N ILE A 23 -5.57 1.32 -5.90
CA ILE A 23 -6.41 0.63 -6.90
C ILE A 23 -7.69 0.11 -6.25
N LYS A 24 -7.61 -0.51 -5.06
CA LYS A 24 -8.79 -0.99 -4.33
C LYS A 24 -9.74 0.16 -4.00
N ALA A 25 -9.23 1.30 -3.53
CA ALA A 25 -10.05 2.46 -3.20
C ALA A 25 -10.84 2.94 -4.43
N GLY A 26 -10.17 3.10 -5.58
CA GLY A 26 -10.84 3.47 -6.83
C GLY A 26 -11.90 2.47 -7.26
N PHE A 27 -11.55 1.18 -7.30
CA PHE A 27 -12.49 0.13 -7.72
C PHE A 27 -13.66 -0.05 -6.76
N SER A 28 -13.47 0.16 -5.45
CA SER A 28 -14.54 0.07 -4.46
C SER A 28 -15.67 1.08 -4.67
N THR A 29 -15.38 2.22 -5.33
CA THR A 29 -16.42 3.21 -5.68
C THR A 29 -17.36 2.73 -6.77
N LEU A 30 -16.88 1.86 -7.67
CA LEU A 30 -17.65 1.33 -8.80
C LEU A 30 -18.24 -0.05 -8.48
N PHE A 31 -17.50 -0.86 -7.71
CA PHE A 31 -17.87 -2.23 -7.35
C PHE A 31 -17.71 -2.45 -5.84
N PRO A 32 -18.67 -1.97 -5.02
CA PRO A 32 -18.60 -2.09 -3.57
C PRO A 32 -18.69 -3.54 -3.09
N ASP A 33 -19.46 -4.38 -3.79
CA ASP A 33 -19.67 -5.81 -3.44
C ASP A 33 -18.63 -6.76 -4.02
N ALA A 34 -17.56 -6.24 -4.62
CA ALA A 34 -16.49 -7.08 -5.16
C ALA A 34 -15.56 -7.58 -4.06
N HIS A 35 -15.08 -8.82 -4.21
CA HIS A 35 -14.12 -9.42 -3.30
C HIS A 35 -12.69 -9.16 -3.80
N TYR A 36 -11.94 -8.35 -3.08
CA TYR A 36 -10.60 -7.89 -3.47
C TYR A 36 -9.50 -8.76 -2.86
N ILE A 37 -8.58 -9.26 -3.70
CA ILE A 37 -7.41 -10.02 -3.26
C ILE A 37 -6.16 -9.28 -3.75
N CYS A 38 -5.32 -8.81 -2.82
CA CYS A 38 -4.10 -8.09 -3.12
C CYS A 38 -2.88 -9.02 -3.06
N PHE A 39 -2.14 -9.15 -4.16
CA PHE A 39 -0.90 -9.90 -4.28
C PHE A 39 0.24 -8.94 -4.60
N ALA A 40 0.79 -8.31 -3.57
CA ALA A 40 2.03 -7.55 -3.69
C ALA A 40 3.19 -8.54 -3.53
N ASP A 41 3.80 -8.97 -4.63
CA ASP A 41 5.08 -9.67 -4.57
C ASP A 41 6.14 -8.64 -4.17
N SER A 42 6.31 -8.43 -2.87
CA SER A 42 7.50 -7.77 -2.36
C SER A 42 8.65 -8.72 -2.65
N GLY A 43 9.24 -8.60 -3.84
CA GLY A 43 10.29 -9.49 -4.33
C GLY A 43 11.22 -9.89 -3.20
N TRP A 44 11.37 -11.21 -3.03
CA TRP A 44 12.12 -11.89 -1.98
C TRP A 44 13.42 -11.18 -1.55
N ARG A 45 13.32 -10.25 -0.61
CA ARG A 45 14.32 -9.91 0.40
C ARG A 45 13.63 -9.25 1.58
N ARG A 46 13.52 -10.00 2.68
CA ARG A 46 13.64 -9.39 4.01
C ARG A 46 15.05 -8.84 4.13
N ARG A 47 15.25 -7.59 3.78
CA ARG A 47 16.21 -6.73 4.45
C ARG A 47 15.81 -5.29 4.18
N ASP A 48 15.81 -4.54 5.27
CA ASP A 48 15.85 -3.09 5.33
C ASP A 48 14.50 -2.36 5.26
N GLY A 49 14.08 -1.95 6.46
CA GLY A 49 13.54 -0.62 6.71
C GLY A 49 12.12 -0.39 6.23
N GLY A 50 11.16 -0.48 7.15
CA GLY A 50 9.83 0.08 6.95
C GLY A 50 9.94 1.56 6.59
N CYS A 51 9.67 1.90 5.34
CA CYS A 51 9.44 3.26 4.87
C CYS A 51 8.02 3.70 5.24
N ASP A 52 7.66 3.59 6.52
CA ASP A 52 6.51 4.33 7.07
C ASP A 52 7.04 5.54 7.84
N GLY A 53 7.58 6.49 7.09
CA GLY A 53 7.96 7.82 7.57
C GLY A 53 6.76 8.71 7.86
N ARG A 54 5.74 8.19 8.58
CA ARG A 54 4.65 8.98 9.14
C ARG A 54 4.47 8.66 10.63
N ARG A 55 5.42 9.12 11.45
CA ARG A 55 5.06 9.66 12.77
C ARG A 55 5.21 11.16 12.71
N ASP A 56 4.06 11.80 12.59
CA ASP A 56 3.85 13.23 12.81
C ASP A 56 4.66 13.72 14.02
N GLY A 57 5.74 14.45 13.76
CA GLY A 57 6.54 15.18 14.74
C GLY A 57 5.84 16.43 15.27
N ARG A 58 4.57 16.32 15.65
CA ARG A 58 3.86 17.32 16.45
C ARG A 58 3.61 16.73 17.82
N GLN A 59 4.49 17.02 18.79
CA GLN A 59 4.13 17.28 20.20
C GLN A 59 5.38 17.71 21.00
N HIS A 60 5.25 18.89 21.64
CA HIS A 60 6.10 19.51 22.70
C HIS A 60 7.56 19.81 22.30
N ARG A 61 7.97 21.04 21.94
CA ARG A 61 8.12 22.23 22.82
C ARG A 61 8.17 21.89 24.30
N ASP A 62 9.34 22.09 24.92
CA ASP A 62 9.59 22.54 26.30
C ASP A 62 10.71 21.71 26.96
N ALA A 63 11.94 22.21 26.80
CA ALA A 63 13.05 22.11 27.76
C ALA A 63 14.08 23.20 27.42
#